data_AF-D4IIW0-F1
#
_entry.id   AF-D4IIW0-F1
#
_cell.length_a   1.000
_cell.length_b   1.000
_cell.length_c   1.000
_cell.angle_alpha   90.00
_cell.angle_beta   90.00
_cell.angle_gamma   90.00
#
_symmetry.space_group_name_H-M   'P 1'
#
loop_
_entity.id
_entity.type
_entity.pdbx_description
1 polymer ?
#
loop_
_entity_poly.entity_id
_entity_poly.type
_entity_poly.pdbx_seq_one_letter_code
_entity_poly.pdbx_strand_id
1 'polypeptide(L)'
;MKEKILQALTTFKGYLFSSDKWLHLAAGFIIAFFVGLFGVFYGLCAGIAAAAGKELYDNFSKKGTPEVWDFIFSVVGVLAGVLNVLLARLVFHFIV
;
A
#
# COMPACT_ATOMS: atom_id res chain seq x y z
N MET A 1 7.20 -32.86 11.04
CA MET A 1 7.44 -31.45 11.45
C MET A 1 7.52 -30.49 10.27
N LYS A 2 8.31 -30.81 9.21
CA LYS A 2 8.37 -29.99 7.98
C LYS A 2 7.02 -29.74 7.31
N GLU A 3 6.14 -30.73 7.23
CA GLU A 3 4.84 -30.58 6.54
C GLU A 3 3.88 -29.61 7.25
N LYS A 4 3.88 -29.57 8.58
CA LYS A 4 3.07 -28.60 9.34
C LYS A 4 3.60 -27.17 9.21
N ILE A 5 4.92 -27.01 9.11
CA ILE A 5 5.55 -25.70 8.86
C ILE A 5 5.24 -25.23 7.45
N LEU A 6 5.30 -26.14 6.46
CA LEU A 6 4.98 -25.83 5.08
C LEU A 6 3.50 -25.47 4.90
N GLN A 7 2.60 -26.17 5.60
CA GLN A 7 1.18 -25.88 5.61
C GLN A 7 0.86 -24.56 6.31
N ALA A 8 1.51 -24.27 7.44
CA ALA A 8 1.41 -22.96 8.08
C ALA A 8 1.92 -21.84 7.16
N LEU A 9 3.02 -22.06 6.44
CA LEU A 9 3.55 -21.11 5.46
C LEU A 9 2.63 -20.91 4.26
N THR A 10 2.00 -21.95 3.73
CA THR A 10 1.07 -21.82 2.59
C THR A 10 -0.25 -21.18 3.02
N THR A 11 -0.79 -21.52 4.19
CA THR A 11 -1.97 -20.86 4.76
C THR A 11 -1.68 -19.41 5.11
N PHE A 12 -0.51 -19.11 5.70
CA PHE A 12 -0.09 -17.75 6.00
C PHE A 12 0.15 -16.95 4.72
N LYS A 13 0.78 -17.54 3.71
CA LYS A 13 0.95 -16.92 2.39
C LYS A 13 -0.42 -16.69 1.72
N GLY A 14 -1.37 -17.61 1.85
CA GLY A 14 -2.74 -17.43 1.37
C GLY A 14 -3.47 -16.29 2.08
N TYR A 15 -3.27 -16.14 3.40
CA TYR A 15 -3.82 -15.02 4.18
C TYR A 15 -3.16 -13.68 3.80
N LEU A 16 -1.83 -13.68 3.62
CA LEU A 16 -1.05 -12.51 3.26
C LEU A 16 -1.30 -12.04 1.81
N PHE A 17 -1.59 -12.97 0.90
CA PHE A 17 -1.90 -12.74 -0.51
C PHE A 17 -3.40 -12.83 -0.82
N SER A 18 -4.27 -12.74 0.19
CA SER A 18 -5.71 -12.61 -0.06
C SER A 18 -5.97 -11.37 -0.92
N SER A 19 -6.93 -11.44 -1.85
CA SER A 19 -7.24 -10.37 -2.81
C SER A 19 -7.47 -9.00 -2.15
N ASP A 20 -7.92 -8.97 -0.89
CA ASP A 20 -8.09 -7.73 -0.14
C ASP A 20 -6.77 -6.95 0.01
N LYS A 21 -5.66 -7.62 0.37
CA LYS A 21 -4.38 -6.94 0.63
C LYS A 21 -3.76 -6.32 -0.63
N TRP A 22 -3.99 -6.95 -1.77
CA TRP A 22 -3.62 -6.39 -3.07
C TRP A 22 -4.42 -5.14 -3.42
N LEU A 23 -5.69 -5.08 -3.02
CA LEU A 23 -6.52 -3.90 -3.21
C LEU A 23 -6.01 -2.72 -2.36
N HIS A 24 -5.59 -3.00 -1.12
CA HIS A 24 -4.97 -1.99 -0.25
C HIS A 24 -3.65 -1.45 -0.81
N LEU A 25 -2.80 -2.35 -1.32
CA LEU A 25 -1.58 -1.96 -2.01
C LEU A 25 -1.88 -1.13 -3.28
N ALA A 26 -2.83 -1.57 -4.10
CA ALA A 26 -3.23 -0.86 -5.31
C ALA A 26 -3.84 0.51 -4.98
N ALA A 27 -4.66 0.62 -3.93
CA ALA A 27 -5.23 1.88 -3.48
C ALA A 27 -4.13 2.87 -3.05
N GLY A 28 -3.19 2.41 -2.22
CA GLY A 28 -2.03 3.22 -1.83
C GLY A 28 -1.20 3.68 -3.02
N PHE A 29 -0.97 2.79 -3.98
CA PHE A 29 -0.26 3.08 -5.22
C PHE A 29 -0.97 4.13 -6.07
N ILE A 30 -2.26 3.95 -6.35
CA ILE A 30 -3.04 4.85 -7.21
C ILE A 30 -3.11 6.24 -6.59
N ILE A 31 -3.37 6.35 -5.28
CA ILE A 31 -3.43 7.64 -4.59
C ILE A 31 -2.08 8.34 -4.67
N ALA A 32 -0.99 7.66 -4.32
CA ALA A 32 0.34 8.24 -4.34
C ALA A 32 0.80 8.59 -5.76
N PHE A 33 0.43 7.80 -6.77
CA PHE A 33 0.76 8.03 -8.17
C PHE A 33 0.04 9.26 -8.73
N PHE A 34 -1.30 9.29 -8.67
CA PHE A 34 -2.07 10.40 -9.24
C PHE A 34 -1.84 11.72 -8.50
N VAL A 35 -1.80 11.71 -7.18
CA VAL A 35 -1.51 12.93 -6.40
C VAL A 35 -0.02 13.32 -6.54
N GLY A 36 0.87 12.33 -6.63
CA GLY A 36 2.31 12.54 -6.81
C GLY A 36 2.67 13.21 -8.13
N LEU A 37 1.90 13.00 -9.21
CA LEU A 37 2.10 13.71 -10.48
C LEU A 37 2.06 15.24 -10.29
N PHE A 38 1.11 15.74 -9.49
CA PHE A 38 1.01 17.16 -9.14
C PHE A 38 2.15 17.61 -8.20
N GLY A 39 2.62 16.73 -7.34
CA GLY A 39 3.88 16.90 -6.62
C GLY A 39 4.20 15.71 -5.73
N VAL A 40 5.46 15.26 -5.78
CA VAL A 40 5.94 14.05 -5.08
C VAL A 40 5.63 14.07 -3.59
N PHE A 41 5.84 15.22 -2.93
CA PHE A 41 5.52 15.41 -1.51
C PHE A 41 4.03 15.29 -1.22
N TYR A 42 3.17 15.84 -2.09
CA TYR A 42 1.72 15.72 -1.94
C TYR A 42 1.26 14.27 -2.10
N GLY A 43 1.83 13.52 -3.04
CA GLY A 43 1.55 12.09 -3.23
C GLY A 43 1.94 11.25 -2.02
N LEU A 44 3.11 11.51 -1.44
CA LEU A 44 3.58 10.83 -0.24
C LEU A 44 2.69 11.13 0.97
N CYS A 45 2.42 12.42 1.23
CA CYS A 45 1.59 12.82 2.36
C CYS A 45 0.15 12.33 2.23
N ALA A 46 -0.47 12.45 1.04
CA ALA A 46 -1.82 11.98 0.80
C ALA A 46 -1.93 10.45 0.89
N GLY A 47 -0.95 9.71 0.37
CA GLY A 47 -0.90 8.26 0.46
C GLY A 47 -0.78 7.77 1.91
N ILE A 48 0.12 8.36 2.70
CA ILE A 48 0.27 8.01 4.13
C ILE A 48 -0.97 8.41 4.92
N ALA A 49 -1.54 9.59 4.66
CA ALA A 49 -2.77 10.03 5.31
C ALA A 49 -3.97 9.14 4.97
N ALA A 50 -4.07 8.64 3.74
CA ALA A 50 -5.11 7.70 3.34
C ALA A 50 -4.94 6.33 4.03
N ALA A 51 -3.69 5.82 4.09
CA ALA A 51 -3.38 4.57 4.78
C ALA A 51 -3.67 4.66 6.28
N ALA A 52 -3.17 5.70 6.94
CA ALA A 52 -3.40 5.94 8.37
C ALA A 52 -4.86 6.28 8.67
N GLY A 53 -5.52 7.03 7.79
CA GLY A 53 -6.93 7.42 7.93
C GLY A 53 -7.88 6.23 7.86
N LYS A 54 -7.63 5.27 6.95
CA LYS A 54 -8.40 4.02 6.89
C LYS A 54 -8.26 3.21 8.19
N GLU A 55 -7.03 3.04 8.65
CA GLU A 55 -6.74 2.25 9.86
C GLU A 55 -7.29 2.94 11.13
N LEU A 56 -7.20 4.28 11.22
CA LEU A 56 -7.85 5.07 12.27
C LEU A 56 -9.37 4.94 12.24
N TYR A 57 -9.98 4.95 11.05
CA TYR A 57 -11.43 4.77 10.90
C TYR A 57 -11.87 3.40 11.39
N ASP A 58 -11.16 2.33 11.04
CA ASP A 58 -11.49 0.97 11.49
C ASP A 58 -11.28 0.80 13.00
N ASN A 59 -10.21 1.39 13.55
CA ASN A 59 -9.92 1.35 14.98
C ASN A 59 -10.96 2.13 15.81
N PHE A 60 -11.47 3.26 15.28
CA PHE A 60 -12.50 4.07 15.93
C PHE A 60 -13.91 3.45 15.78
N SER A 61 -14.19 2.81 14.64
CA SER A 61 -15.49 2.21 14.33
C SER A 61 -15.73 0.86 15.02
N LYS A 62 -14.71 0.29 15.70
CA LYS A 62 -14.76 -1.01 16.42
C LYS A 62 -15.26 -2.20 15.57
N LYS A 63 -15.28 -2.05 14.23
CA LYS A 63 -15.82 -3.05 13.29
C LYS A 63 -14.76 -4.01 12.74
N GLY A 64 -13.47 -3.73 12.92
CA GLY A 64 -12.40 -4.58 12.44
C GLY A 64 -11.26 -4.62 13.44
N THR A 65 -10.74 -5.81 13.72
CA THR A 65 -9.40 -5.97 14.30
C THR A 65 -8.43 -5.14 13.47
N PRO A 66 -7.70 -4.16 14.04
CA PRO A 66 -6.74 -3.37 13.28
C PRO A 66 -5.70 -4.31 12.65
N GLU A 67 -5.81 -4.52 11.34
CA GLU A 67 -4.89 -5.36 10.60
C GLU A 67 -3.70 -4.50 10.16
N VAL A 68 -2.67 -4.47 11.00
CA VAL A 68 -1.38 -3.79 10.72
C VAL A 68 -0.82 -4.18 9.34
N TRP A 69 -1.13 -5.39 8.87
CA TRP A 69 -0.77 -5.83 7.53
C TRP A 69 -1.39 -4.99 6.42
N ASP A 70 -2.66 -4.60 6.52
CA ASP A 70 -3.34 -3.79 5.51
C ASP A 70 -2.75 -2.38 5.41
N PHE A 71 -2.29 -1.83 6.53
CA PHE A 71 -1.53 -0.60 6.57
C PHE A 71 -0.15 -0.77 5.93
N ILE A 72 0.59 -1.82 6.27
CA ILE A 72 1.89 -2.11 5.64
C ILE A 72 1.74 -2.24 4.12
N PHE A 73 0.74 -2.98 3.63
CA PHE A 73 0.48 -3.12 2.19
C PHE A 73 0.13 -1.78 1.53
N SER A 74 -0.68 -0.95 2.20
CA SER A 74 -1.01 0.40 1.71
C SER A 74 0.23 1.29 1.65
N VAL A 75 1.08 1.30 2.68
CA VAL A 75 2.34 2.06 2.72
C VAL A 75 3.33 1.59 1.65
N VAL A 76 3.46 0.27 1.45
CA VAL A 76 4.27 -0.30 0.37
C VAL A 76 3.74 0.15 -1.00
N GLY A 77 2.41 0.17 -1.18
CA GLY A 77 1.76 0.73 -2.36
C GLY A 77 2.11 2.19 -2.60
N VAL A 78 2.04 3.02 -1.54
CA VAL A 78 2.40 4.45 -1.60
C VAL A 78 3.85 4.64 -2.01
N LEU A 79 4.79 3.89 -1.44
CA LEU A 79 6.21 3.95 -1.79
C LEU A 79 6.43 3.57 -3.27
N ALA A 80 5.76 2.52 -3.75
CA ALA A 80 5.82 2.11 -5.14
C ALA A 80 5.24 3.19 -6.08
N GLY A 81 4.15 3.85 -5.69
CA GLY A 81 3.54 4.95 -6.44
C GLY A 81 4.46 6.16 -6.54
N VAL A 82 5.05 6.59 -5.42
CA VAL A 82 6.02 7.70 -5.36
C VAL A 82 7.24 7.41 -6.22
N LEU A 83 7.79 6.19 -6.16
CA LEU A 83 8.92 5.79 -6.98
C LEU A 83 8.59 5.88 -8.48
N ASN A 84 7.40 5.45 -8.88
CA ASN A 84 6.96 5.55 -10.28
C ASN A 84 6.77 6.98 -10.75
N VAL A 85 6.26 7.87 -9.88
CA VAL A 85 6.16 9.30 -10.18
C VAL A 85 7.54 9.93 -10.39
N LEU A 86 8.52 9.56 -9.54
CA LEU A 86 9.90 10.02 -9.70
C LEU A 86 10.49 9.53 -11.02
N LEU A 87 10.27 8.25 -11.36
CA LEU A 87 10.71 7.67 -12.63
C LEU A 87 10.06 8.38 -13.82
N ALA A 88 8.75 8.61 -13.77
CA ALA A 88 8.01 9.32 -14.81
C ALA A 88 8.56 10.74 -14.99
N ARG A 89 8.75 11.50 -13.90
CA ARG A 89 9.35 12.85 -13.97
C ARG A 89 10.77 12.83 -14.55
N LEU A 90 11.58 11.84 -14.18
CA LEU A 90 12.93 11.68 -14.74
C LEU A 90 12.85 11.45 -16.26
N VAL A 91 11.99 10.54 -16.72
CA VAL A 91 11.78 10.27 -18.15
C VAL A 91 11.28 11.52 -18.88
N PHE A 92 10.29 12.24 -18.34
CA PHE A 92 9.80 13.49 -18.95
C PHE A 92 10.88 14.57 -19.02
N HIS A 93 11.76 14.66 -18.02
CA HIS A 93 12.89 15.60 -18.04
C HIS A 93 13.98 15.23 -19.05
N PHE A 94 14.14 13.95 -19.39
CA PHE A 94 15.09 13.51 -20.43
C PHE A 94 14.52 13.62 -21.86
N ILE A 95 13.20 13.67 -22.01
CA ILE A 95 12.52 13.70 -23.33
C ILE A 95 12.30 15.14 -23.83
N VAL A 96 12.14 16.12 -22.93
CA VAL A 96 11.95 17.56 -23.22
C VAL A 96 13.26 18.30 -23.07
#